data_AF-A0A063XX69-F1
#
_entry.id   AF-A0A063XX69-F1
#
_cell.length_a   1.000
_cell.length_b   1.000
_cell.length_c   1.000
_cell.angle_alpha   90.00
_cell.angle_beta   90.00
_cell.angle_gamma   90.00
#
_symmetry.space_group_name_H-M   'P 1'
#
loop_
_entity.id
_entity.type
_entity.pdbx_description
1 polymer ?
#
loop_
_entity_poly.entity_id
_entity_poly.type
_entity_poly.pdbx_seq_one_letter_code
_entity_poly.pdbx_strand_id
1 'polypeptide(L)'
;MILASQGQFQVRLLRLSRDFPSRDEACVLGIPPHRRVLIREVELMGKNQVWVYARSVVPDATLSHCHQALHQLGNRSLGSLLFSDPRIRRGAIQVTHLRDGKEVYPARRSVFYLDTHPLLVTEVFLPVMASVPRR
;
A
#
# COMPACT_ATOMS: atom_id res chain seq x y z
N MET A 1 11.72 -7.46 -3.50
CA MET A 1 10.69 -7.86 -4.50
C MET A 1 11.18 -7.73 -5.93
N ILE A 2 11.64 -6.57 -6.40
CA ILE A 2 12.15 -6.40 -7.78
C ILE A 2 13.38 -7.28 -8.08
N LEU A 3 14.32 -7.38 -7.13
CA LEU A 3 15.47 -8.27 -7.26
C LEU A 3 15.07 -9.75 -7.17
N ALA A 4 14.13 -10.07 -6.26
CA ALA A 4 13.61 -11.43 -6.07
C ALA A 4 12.81 -11.94 -7.28
N SER A 5 12.18 -11.05 -8.05
CA SER A 5 11.45 -11.41 -9.27
C SER A 5 12.33 -11.58 -10.50
N GLN A 6 13.65 -11.37 -10.40
CA GLN A 6 14.58 -11.44 -11.54
C GLN A 6 14.12 -10.56 -12.72
N GLY A 7 13.56 -9.38 -12.43
CA GLY A 7 13.04 -8.45 -13.45
C GLY A 7 11.59 -8.70 -13.86
N GLN A 8 10.93 -9.76 -13.40
CA GLN A 8 9.51 -10.06 -13.70
C GLN A 8 8.56 -9.51 -12.63
N PHE A 9 8.84 -8.30 -12.12
CA PHE A 9 7.95 -7.66 -11.15
C PHE A 9 6.82 -6.94 -11.88
N GLN A 10 5.57 -7.26 -11.55
CA GLN A 10 4.40 -6.60 -12.10
C GLN A 10 3.50 -6.10 -10.98
N VAL A 11 2.85 -4.96 -11.21
CA VAL A 11 1.80 -4.45 -10.34
C VAL A 11 0.49 -4.55 -11.10
N ARG A 12 -0.49 -5.26 -10.54
CA ARG A 12 -1.84 -5.37 -11.10
C ARG A 12 -2.80 -4.57 -10.23
N LEU A 13 -3.47 -3.58 -10.81
CA LEU A 13 -4.49 -2.81 -10.12
C LEU A 13 -5.77 -3.64 -9.99
N LEU A 14 -6.22 -3.86 -8.76
CA LEU A 14 -7.49 -4.50 -8.46
C LEU A 14 -8.60 -3.46 -8.28
N ARG A 15 -8.28 -2.37 -7.56
CA ARG A 15 -9.24 -1.33 -7.22
C ARG A 15 -8.58 0.03 -7.14
N LEU A 16 -9.26 1.03 -7.70
CA LEU A 16 -8.96 2.44 -7.49
C LEU A 16 -10.27 3.21 -7.41
N SER A 17 -10.67 3.64 -6.23
CA SER A 17 -11.97 4.28 -6.02
C SER A 17 -11.98 5.25 -4.85
N ARG A 18 -12.89 6.23 -4.89
CA ARG A 18 -13.22 7.06 -3.73
C ARG A 18 -14.24 6.35 -2.84
N ASP A 19 -13.78 5.90 -1.68
CA ASP A 19 -14.61 5.16 -0.72
C ASP A 19 -14.23 5.56 0.72
N PHE A 20 -14.90 5.00 1.71
CA PHE A 20 -14.64 5.27 3.12
C PHE A 20 -13.51 4.39 3.66
N PRO A 21 -12.62 4.94 4.52
CA PRO A 21 -11.64 4.13 5.23
C PRO A 21 -12.33 3.21 6.24
N SER A 22 -11.69 2.11 6.60
CA SER A 22 -12.08 1.36 7.80
C SER A 22 -11.90 2.23 9.05
N ARG A 23 -12.54 1.86 10.17
CA ARG A 23 -12.38 2.59 11.44
C ARG A 23 -10.94 2.60 11.93
N ASP A 24 -10.23 1.48 11.77
CA ASP A 24 -8.82 1.36 12.12
C ASP A 24 -7.95 2.23 11.21
N GLU A 25 -8.20 2.22 9.89
CA GLU A 25 -7.49 3.07 8.93
C GLU A 25 -7.70 4.56 9.24
N ALA A 26 -8.93 4.95 9.54
CA ALA A 26 -9.29 6.32 9.91
C ALA A 26 -8.58 6.76 11.21
N CYS A 27 -8.56 5.89 12.22
CA CYS A 27 -7.89 6.14 13.49
C CYS A 27 -6.38 6.33 13.31
N VAL A 28 -5.72 5.42 12.59
CA VAL A 28 -4.27 5.48 12.31
C VAL A 28 -3.91 6.74 11.53
N LEU A 29 -4.77 7.19 10.62
CA LEU A 29 -4.56 8.40 9.82
C LEU A 29 -4.99 9.69 10.51
N GLY A 30 -5.65 9.62 11.67
CA GLY A 30 -6.20 10.80 12.35
C GLY A 30 -7.27 11.54 11.53
N ILE A 31 -8.06 10.81 10.74
CA ILE A 31 -9.11 11.39 9.88
C ILE A 31 -10.52 10.94 10.31
N PRO A 32 -11.58 11.68 9.97
CA PRO A 32 -12.94 11.24 10.23
C PRO A 32 -13.30 9.99 9.38
N PRO A 33 -13.90 8.93 9.97
CA PRO A 33 -14.22 7.69 9.26
C PRO A 33 -15.30 7.85 8.18
N HIS A 34 -16.09 8.92 8.25
CA HIS A 34 -17.11 9.27 7.27
C HIS A 34 -16.59 10.19 6.16
N ARG A 35 -15.27 10.43 6.10
CA ARG A 35 -14.66 11.20 5.01
C ARG A 35 -14.19 10.25 3.92
N ARG A 36 -14.62 10.48 2.69
CA ARG A 36 -14.13 9.72 1.54
C ARG A 36 -12.64 9.97 1.35
N VAL A 37 -11.94 8.92 0.96
CA VAL A 37 -10.51 8.90 0.67
C VAL A 37 -10.30 8.11 -0.63
N LEU A 38 -9.16 8.29 -1.27
CA LEU A 38 -8.79 7.43 -2.38
C LEU A 38 -8.24 6.12 -1.81
N ILE A 39 -8.93 5.04 -2.16
CA ILE A 39 -8.51 3.68 -1.85
C ILE A 39 -7.93 3.06 -3.11
N ARG A 40 -6.74 2.49 -2.96
CA ARG A 40 -6.04 1.75 -4.01
C ARG A 40 -5.67 0.37 -3.51
N GLU A 41 -6.06 -0.66 -4.25
CA GLU A 41 -5.73 -2.05 -3.96
C GLU A 41 -5.02 -2.66 -5.17
N VAL A 42 -3.88 -3.30 -4.92
CA VAL A 42 -3.02 -3.86 -5.96
C VAL A 42 -2.48 -5.21 -5.55
N GLU A 43 -2.16 -6.02 -6.55
CA GLU A 43 -1.34 -7.20 -6.43
C GLU A 43 0.08 -6.89 -6.89
N LEU A 44 1.06 -7.20 -6.05
CA LEU A 44 2.47 -7.21 -6.42
C LEU A 44 2.85 -8.63 -6.79
N MET A 45 3.16 -8.81 -8.06
CA MET A 45 3.41 -10.11 -8.66
C MET A 45 4.88 -10.26 -9.01
N GLY A 46 5.40 -11.47 -8.81
CA GLY A 46 6.70 -11.88 -9.33
C GLY A 46 6.56 -13.22 -10.03
N LYS A 47 7.16 -13.36 -11.22
CA LYS A 47 7.07 -14.59 -12.03
C LYS A 47 5.63 -15.06 -12.25
N ASN A 48 4.74 -14.12 -12.59
CA ASN A 48 3.29 -14.32 -12.77
C ASN A 48 2.53 -14.81 -11.53
N GLN A 49 3.11 -14.73 -10.34
CA GLN A 49 2.49 -15.17 -9.10
C GLN A 49 2.29 -14.00 -8.13
N VAL A 50 1.11 -13.92 -7.51
CA VAL A 50 0.78 -12.85 -6.57
C VAL A 50 1.51 -13.10 -5.25
N TRP A 51 2.41 -12.20 -4.88
CA TRP A 51 3.19 -12.34 -3.65
C TRP A 51 2.63 -11.50 -2.52
N VAL A 52 2.17 -10.30 -2.85
CA VAL A 52 1.67 -9.33 -1.89
C VAL A 52 0.39 -8.71 -2.40
N TYR A 53 -0.64 -8.71 -1.58
CA TYR A 53 -1.76 -7.81 -1.74
C TYR A 53 -1.44 -6.51 -0.98
N ALA A 54 -1.53 -5.37 -1.63
CA ALA A 54 -1.27 -4.09 -1.01
C ALA A 54 -2.47 -3.17 -1.13
N ARG A 55 -2.82 -2.54 -0.01
CA ARG A 55 -3.91 -1.57 0.11
C ARG A 55 -3.35 -0.24 0.59
N SER A 56 -3.71 0.82 -0.10
CA SER A 56 -3.31 2.19 0.23
C SER A 56 -4.53 3.05 0.46
N VAL A 57 -4.50 3.82 1.54
CA VAL A 57 -5.56 4.75 1.94
C VAL A 57 -4.98 6.16 1.91
N VAL A 58 -5.46 6.97 0.97
CA VAL A 58 -4.90 8.28 0.69
C VAL A 58 -5.98 9.35 0.90
N PRO A 59 -5.88 10.15 1.97
CA PRO A 59 -6.76 11.29 2.18
C PRO A 59 -6.69 12.30 1.03
N ASP A 60 -7.80 12.97 0.74
CA ASP A 60 -7.86 14.01 -0.29
C ASP A 60 -6.83 15.14 -0.06
N ALA A 61 -6.59 15.50 1.20
CA ALA A 61 -5.56 16.48 1.55
C ALA A 61 -4.18 16.04 1.03
N THR A 62 -3.82 14.77 1.19
CA THR A 62 -2.56 14.21 0.69
C THR A 62 -2.55 14.13 -0.84
N LEU A 63 -3.67 13.83 -1.48
CA LEU A 63 -3.80 13.83 -2.93
C LEU A 63 -3.54 15.21 -3.53
N SER A 64 -4.15 16.25 -2.97
CA SER A 64 -3.99 17.64 -3.45
C SER A 64 -2.53 18.09 -3.43
N HIS A 65 -1.73 17.64 -2.47
CA HIS A 65 -0.32 18.02 -2.34
C HIS A 65 0.64 17.19 -3.20
N CYS A 66 0.18 16.04 -3.71
CA CYS A 66 0.99 15.10 -4.47
C CYS A 66 0.44 14.85 -5.87
N HIS A 67 -0.40 15.76 -6.38
CA HIS A 67 -1.30 15.56 -7.53
C HIS A 67 -0.63 14.81 -8.68
N GLN A 68 0.53 15.26 -9.19
CA GLN A 68 1.19 14.59 -10.33
C GLN A 68 1.69 13.16 -10.05
N ALA A 69 2.23 12.89 -8.86
CA ALA A 69 2.79 11.58 -8.51
C ALA A 69 1.68 10.57 -8.18
N LEU A 70 0.64 11.00 -7.46
CA LEU A 70 -0.45 10.12 -7.06
C LEU A 70 -1.49 9.91 -8.18
N HIS A 71 -1.67 10.86 -9.11
CA HIS A 71 -2.51 10.64 -10.30
C HIS A 71 -1.95 9.55 -11.23
N GLN A 72 -0.63 9.32 -11.21
CA GLN A 72 0.01 8.24 -11.97
C GLN A 72 0.05 6.90 -11.22
N LEU A 73 -0.65 6.78 -10.08
CA LEU A 73 -0.61 5.57 -9.25
C LEU A 73 -0.99 4.32 -10.04
N GLY A 74 -2.06 4.36 -10.84
CA GLY A 74 -2.52 3.29 -11.76
C GLY A 74 -1.86 1.92 -11.55
N ASN A 75 -0.96 1.55 -12.46
CA ASN A 75 -0.19 0.30 -12.42
C ASN A 75 1.27 0.50 -11.94
N ARG A 76 1.61 1.66 -11.36
CA ARG A 76 2.97 1.90 -10.83
C ARG A 76 3.07 1.46 -9.39
N SER A 77 4.22 0.90 -9.00
CA SER A 77 4.43 0.55 -7.60
C SER A 77 4.35 1.82 -6.75
N LEU A 78 3.58 1.80 -5.67
CA LEU A 78 3.51 2.93 -4.76
C LEU A 78 4.91 3.20 -4.17
N GLY A 79 5.68 2.14 -3.87
CA GLY A 79 7.06 2.25 -3.42
C GLY A 79 7.93 3.12 -4.33
N SER A 80 7.93 2.88 -5.66
CA SER A 80 8.73 3.70 -6.57
C SER A 80 8.34 5.18 -6.55
N LEU A 81 7.06 5.50 -6.36
CA LEU A 81 6.58 6.89 -6.25
C LEU A 81 6.94 7.50 -4.89
N LEU A 82 6.80 6.72 -3.81
CA LEU A 82 7.13 7.13 -2.45
C LEU A 82 8.64 7.35 -2.27
N PHE A 83 9.48 6.56 -2.95
CA PHE A 83 10.93 6.66 -2.84
C PHE A 83 11.55 7.70 -3.79
N SER A 84 10.80 8.16 -4.81
CA SER A 84 11.29 9.20 -5.73
C SER A 84 11.13 10.62 -5.19
N ASP A 85 10.23 10.85 -4.22
CA ASP A 85 10.01 12.18 -3.65
C ASP A 85 10.74 12.31 -2.29
N PRO A 86 11.75 13.19 -2.16
CA PRO A 86 12.54 13.33 -0.94
C PRO A 86 11.73 13.89 0.24
N ARG A 87 10.55 14.48 0.01
CA ARG A 87 9.65 14.98 1.07
C ARG A 87 8.90 13.87 1.78
N ILE A 88 8.91 12.66 1.21
CA ILE A 88 8.18 11.53 1.76
C ILE A 88 8.98 10.91 2.90
N ARG A 89 8.40 10.92 4.09
CA ARG A 89 8.96 10.29 5.28
C ARG A 89 8.11 9.10 5.66
N ARG A 90 8.74 7.96 5.86
CA ARG A 90 8.07 6.76 6.37
C ARG A 90 8.02 6.81 7.89
N GLY A 91 6.84 6.62 8.47
CA GLY A 91 6.64 6.39 9.89
C GLY A 91 7.10 5.00 10.33
N ALA A 92 6.71 4.62 11.55
CA ALA A 92 7.03 3.30 12.09
C ALA A 92 6.30 2.20 11.29
N ILE A 93 7.03 1.13 10.99
CA ILE A 93 6.43 -0.10 10.44
C ILE A 93 5.80 -0.87 11.60
N GLN A 94 4.52 -1.20 11.45
CA GLN A 94 3.82 -2.09 12.34
C GLN A 94 3.63 -3.44 11.65
N VAL A 95 4.11 -4.50 12.28
CA VAL A 95 3.83 -5.88 11.84
C VAL A 95 2.52 -6.30 12.49
N THR A 96 1.62 -6.89 11.71
CA THR A 96 0.32 -7.36 12.15
C THR A 96 -0.05 -8.65 11.42
N HIS A 97 -1.23 -9.16 11.68
CA HIS A 97 -1.79 -10.29 10.96
C HIS A 97 -3.17 -9.92 10.43
N LEU A 98 -3.41 -10.15 9.14
CA LEU A 98 -4.74 -10.04 8.56
C LEU A 98 -5.42 -11.40 8.67
N ARG A 99 -6.62 -11.44 9.24
CA ARG A 99 -7.44 -12.64 9.29
C ARG A 99 -8.47 -12.60 8.18
N ASP A 100 -8.50 -13.64 7.35
CA ASP A 100 -9.55 -13.86 6.35
C ASP A 100 -10.15 -15.26 6.56
N GLY A 101 -11.35 -15.30 7.13
CA GLY A 101 -11.95 -16.54 7.62
C GLY A 101 -11.05 -17.27 8.63
N LYS A 102 -10.59 -18.48 8.27
CA LYS A 102 -9.68 -19.29 9.09
C LYS A 102 -8.20 -19.00 8.79
N GLU A 103 -7.89 -18.33 7.70
CA GLU A 103 -6.52 -18.04 7.30
C GLU A 103 -6.01 -16.78 8.01
N VAL A 104 -4.71 -16.80 8.30
CA VAL A 104 -4.01 -15.69 8.95
C VAL A 104 -2.79 -15.38 8.11
N TYR A 105 -2.78 -14.19 7.52
CA TYR A 105 -1.68 -13.73 6.68
C TYR A 105 -0.79 -12.77 7.46
N PRO A 106 0.54 -12.93 7.40
CA PRO A 106 1.46 -11.90 7.84
C PRO A 106 1.16 -10.61 7.08
N ALA A 107 1.07 -9.51 7.81
CA ALA A 107 0.86 -8.22 7.21
C ALA A 107 1.79 -7.19 7.87
N ARG A 108 2.04 -6.11 7.16
CA ARG A 108 2.64 -4.92 7.75
C ARG A 108 1.92 -3.70 7.26
N ARG A 109 1.94 -2.65 8.08
CA ARG A 109 1.44 -1.34 7.68
C ARG A 109 2.38 -0.24 8.14
N SER A 110 2.40 0.85 7.39
CA SER A 110 3.13 2.05 7.76
C SER A 110 2.38 3.27 7.26
N VAL A 111 2.33 4.30 8.10
CA VAL A 111 1.96 5.64 7.64
C VAL A 111 3.17 6.24 6.93
N PHE A 112 2.92 6.87 5.79
CA PHE A 112 3.87 7.71 5.08
C PHE A 112 3.36 9.14 5.14
N TYR A 113 4.28 10.09 5.27
CA TYR A 113 3.97 11.50 5.37
C TYR A 113 4.61 12.21 4.19
N LEU A 114 3.79 12.87 3.38
CA LEU A 114 4.26 13.89 2.45
C LEU A 114 4.19 15.23 3.17
N ASP A 115 5.34 15.72 3.62
CA ASP A 115 5.41 16.82 4.60
C ASP A 115 4.57 16.47 5.85
N THR A 116 3.42 17.12 6.03
CA THR A 116 2.49 16.87 7.14
C THR A 116 1.27 16.04 6.74
N HIS A 117 1.18 15.59 5.48
CA HIS A 117 0.00 14.93 4.94
C HIS A 117 0.16 13.39 4.95
N PRO A 118 -0.62 12.67 5.78
CA PRO A 118 -0.44 11.23 5.95
C PRO A 118 -1.12 10.43 4.83
N LEU A 119 -0.57 9.28 4.50
CA LEU A 119 -1.23 8.20 3.77
C LEU A 119 -0.83 6.86 4.39
N LEU A 120 -1.73 5.89 4.37
CA LEU A 120 -1.48 4.58 4.98
C LEU A 120 -1.25 3.56 3.88
N VAL A 121 -0.22 2.73 4.06
CA VAL A 121 0.04 1.56 3.21
C VAL A 121 0.01 0.33 4.08
N THR A 122 -0.78 -0.65 3.66
CA THR A 122 -0.85 -1.99 4.25
C THR A 122 -0.45 -2.99 3.18
N GLU A 123 0.46 -3.90 3.53
CA GLU A 123 0.94 -4.99 2.68
C GLU A 123 0.64 -6.31 3.39
N VAL A 124 -0.04 -7.21 2.70
CA VAL A 124 -0.41 -8.55 3.15
C VAL A 124 0.37 -9.56 2.34
N PHE A 125 1.15 -10.39 3.02
CA PHE A 125 2.05 -11.35 2.40
C PHE A 125 1.32 -12.68 2.20
N LEU A 126 1.15 -13.09 0.95
CA LEU A 126 0.47 -14.33 0.61
C LEU A 126 1.40 -15.55 0.84
N PRO A 127 0.85 -16.76 1.06
CA PRO A 127 1.63 -17.95 1.44
C PRO A 127 2.75 -18.27 0.44
N VAL A 128 2.50 -18.02 -0.84
CA VAL A 128 3.48 -18.24 -1.90
C VAL A 128 4.72 -17.35 -1.80
N MET A 129 4.65 -16.23 -1.08
CA MET A 129 5.84 -15.43 -0.81
C MET A 129 6.80 -16.12 0.17
N ALA A 130 6.32 -17.08 0.99
CA ALA A 130 7.19 -17.85 1.87
C ALA A 130 8.12 -18.80 1.09
N SER A 131 7.73 -19.24 -0.10
CA SER A 131 8.56 -20.09 -0.98
C SER A 131 9.50 -19.27 -1.89
N VAL A 132 9.38 -17.94 -1.90
CA VAL A 132 10.30 -17.07 -2.64
C VAL A 132 11.61 -16.94 -1.85
N PRO A 133 12.79 -17.23 -2.46
CA PRO A 133 14.07 -17.13 -1.78
C PRO A 133 14.29 -15.71 -1.22
N ARG A 134 14.53 -15.62 0.09
CA ARG A 134 15.00 -14.39 0.75
C ARG A 134 16.50 -14.28 0.49
N ARG A 135 16.89 -13.59 -0.58
CA ARG A 135 18.28 -13.15 -0.78
C ARG A 135 18.44 -11.74 -0.25
#